data_AF-A0A0S4XNJ0-F1
#
_entry.id   AF-A0A0S4XNJ0-F1
#
_cell.length_a   1.000
_cell.length_b   1.000
_cell.length_c   1.000
_cell.angle_alpha   90.00
_cell.angle_beta   90.00
_cell.angle_gamma   90.00
#
_symmetry.space_group_name_H-M   'P 1'
#
loop_
_entity.id
_entity.type
_entity.pdbx_description
1 polymer ?
#
loop_
_entity_poly.entity_id
_entity_poly.type
_entity_poly.pdbx_seq_one_letter_code
_entity_poly.pdbx_strand_id
1 'polypeptide(L)'
;MNNYRQSLIFFIGMLLLSNSAFADEVKVYDREPVIKQCLKDHICTCQDMGGDIYNEGLKTRCVFDKHSVESVYSYFIRFHTPELSGLLLKEIPTQDRQLTKKDKNESSDTQINYFVFKNTKKLKIDVDFIYGGYNYIFTPKGNDTILEFVYFSYN
;
A
#
# COMPACT_ATOMS: atom_id res chain seq x y z
N MET A 1 -24.70 -63.19 -18.69
CA MET A 1 -25.76 -63.21 -17.66
C MET A 1 -25.21 -62.56 -16.40
N ASN A 2 -25.95 -61.56 -15.87
CA ASN A 2 -25.98 -60.99 -14.51
C ASN A 2 -24.65 -60.77 -13.75
N ASN A 3 -24.25 -59.51 -13.53
CA ASN A 3 -24.71 -58.61 -12.45
C ASN A 3 -24.37 -59.14 -11.04
N TYR A 4 -23.36 -58.57 -10.40
CA TYR A 4 -23.46 -58.10 -9.01
C TYR A 4 -22.60 -56.83 -8.83
N ARG A 5 -23.30 -55.70 -8.78
CA ARG A 5 -22.86 -54.43 -8.19
C ARG A 5 -22.86 -54.56 -6.67
N GLN A 6 -22.22 -53.56 -6.05
CA GLN A 6 -22.32 -53.13 -4.64
C GLN A 6 -21.40 -53.87 -3.67
N SER A 7 -20.72 -53.24 -2.72
CA SER A 7 -20.59 -51.82 -2.36
C SER A 7 -19.67 -51.73 -1.14
N LEU A 8 -18.92 -50.62 -1.04
CA LEU A 8 -18.66 -49.84 0.18
C LEU A 8 -17.89 -50.50 1.36
N ILE A 9 -16.81 -49.90 1.86
CA ILE A 9 -16.70 -48.93 2.99
C ILE A 9 -15.43 -49.43 3.74
N PHE A 10 -14.50 -48.70 4.35
CA PHE A 10 -14.30 -47.30 4.73
C PHE A 10 -12.82 -47.15 5.15
N PHE A 11 -12.33 -45.91 5.07
CA PHE A 11 -11.45 -45.20 6.02
C PHE A 11 -10.22 -45.91 6.62
N ILE A 12 -9.05 -45.33 6.33
CA ILE A 12 -8.15 -44.58 7.24
C ILE A 12 -7.14 -43.94 6.26
N GLY A 13 -6.83 -42.64 6.27
CA GLY A 13 -6.93 -41.63 7.29
C GLY A 13 -5.77 -40.67 7.01
N MET A 14 -6.11 -39.38 6.96
CA MET A 14 -5.26 -38.22 7.27
C MET A 14 -3.81 -38.56 7.59
N LEU A 15 -2.87 -37.96 6.84
CA LEU A 15 -1.71 -37.23 7.38
C LEU A 15 -0.74 -36.88 6.24
N LEU A 16 -1.16 -36.03 5.30
CA LEU A 16 -0.27 -35.06 4.66
C LEU A 16 -1.12 -33.85 4.24
N LEU A 17 -1.90 -33.33 5.20
CA LEU A 17 -2.05 -31.88 5.30
C LEU A 17 -0.64 -31.38 5.62
N SER A 18 0.18 -31.20 4.60
CA SER A 18 1.28 -30.27 4.69
C SER A 18 0.62 -28.95 5.07
N ASN A 19 0.76 -28.60 6.35
CA ASN A 19 0.55 -27.27 6.89
C ASN A 19 1.42 -26.29 6.09
N SER A 20 1.02 -26.00 4.87
CA SER A 20 1.16 -24.67 4.35
C SER A 20 -0.05 -23.92 4.87
N ALA A 21 -0.02 -23.62 6.17
CA ALA A 21 -0.56 -22.35 6.64
C ALA A 21 0.30 -21.28 5.95
N PHE A 22 0.06 -21.07 4.65
CA PHE A 22 0.30 -19.77 4.07
C PHE A 22 -0.66 -18.89 4.86
N ALA A 23 -0.11 -18.16 5.84
CA ALA A 23 -0.73 -16.94 6.28
C ALA A 23 -1.17 -16.24 5.00
N ASP A 24 -2.47 -15.99 4.82
CA ASP A 24 -2.97 -15.21 3.69
C ASP A 24 -2.06 -13.98 3.59
N GLU A 25 -1.17 -13.97 2.59
CA GLU A 25 -0.22 -12.89 2.40
C GLU A 25 -1.09 -11.66 2.17
N VAL A 26 -1.21 -10.82 3.19
CA VAL A 26 -2.14 -9.71 3.14
C VAL A 26 -1.66 -8.79 2.03
N LYS A 27 -2.37 -8.82 0.90
CA LYS A 27 -2.00 -8.08 -0.29
C LYS A 27 -2.10 -6.60 0.02
N VAL A 28 -1.04 -5.85 -0.28
CA VAL A 28 -0.95 -4.42 0.02
C VAL A 28 -2.07 -3.61 -0.67
N TYR A 29 -2.56 -4.08 -1.81
CA TYR A 29 -3.72 -3.52 -2.53
C TYR A 29 -5.00 -3.49 -1.72
N ASP A 30 -5.18 -4.38 -0.74
CA ASP A 30 -6.35 -4.35 0.12
C ASP A 30 -6.21 -3.36 1.29
N ARG A 31 -4.98 -2.90 1.57
CA ARG A 31 -4.68 -1.97 2.66
C ARG A 31 -4.63 -0.50 2.24
N GLU A 32 -4.31 -0.22 0.98
CA GLU A 32 -4.19 1.17 0.49
C GLU A 32 -5.30 1.52 -0.52
N PRO A 33 -6.31 2.34 -0.14
CA PRO A 33 -7.44 2.68 -1.00
C PRO A 33 -7.04 3.34 -2.32
N VAL A 34 -5.94 4.10 -2.37
CA VAL A 34 -5.55 4.81 -3.62
C VAL A 34 -5.14 3.78 -4.67
N ILE A 35 -4.47 2.73 -4.24
CA ILE A 35 -3.99 1.69 -5.12
C ILE A 35 -5.17 0.83 -5.60
N LYS A 36 -6.05 0.44 -4.66
CA LYS A 36 -7.28 -0.30 -5.00
C LYS A 36 -8.14 0.44 -6.01
N GLN A 37 -8.32 1.74 -5.80
CA GLN A 37 -9.12 2.58 -6.68
C GLN A 37 -8.44 2.80 -8.03
N CYS A 38 -7.11 2.96 -8.08
CA CYS A 38 -6.41 3.13 -9.35
C CYS A 38 -6.44 1.88 -10.24
N LEU A 39 -6.36 0.68 -9.63
CA LEU A 39 -6.52 -0.59 -10.32
C LEU A 39 -7.95 -0.78 -10.85
N LYS A 40 -8.95 -0.39 -10.06
CA LYS A 40 -10.37 -0.43 -10.44
C LYS A 40 -10.69 0.54 -11.59
N ASP A 41 -10.11 1.73 -11.56
CA ASP A 41 -10.30 2.76 -12.60
C ASP A 41 -9.44 2.51 -13.84
N HIS A 42 -8.56 1.50 -13.81
CA HIS A 42 -7.61 1.16 -14.88
C HIS A 42 -6.69 2.33 -15.29
N ILE A 43 -6.32 3.19 -14.33
CA ILE A 43 -5.44 4.35 -14.57
C ILE A 43 -3.98 4.09 -14.16
N CYS A 44 -3.72 2.95 -13.53
CA CYS A 44 -2.40 2.55 -13.07
C CYS A 44 -2.19 1.04 -13.29
N THR A 45 -0.93 0.62 -13.34
CA THR A 45 -0.52 -0.78 -13.12
C THR A 45 0.31 -0.87 -11.86
N CYS A 46 0.06 -1.86 -11.00
CA CYS A 46 0.80 -2.00 -9.75
C CYS A 46 1.43 -3.38 -9.61
N GLN A 47 2.56 -3.40 -8.91
CA GLN A 47 3.33 -4.59 -8.58
C GLN A 47 3.78 -4.54 -7.13
N ASP A 48 3.60 -5.65 -6.42
CA ASP A 48 4.14 -5.84 -5.08
C ASP A 48 5.62 -6.17 -5.21
N MET A 49 6.43 -5.41 -4.48
CA MET A 49 7.88 -5.53 -4.48
C MET A 49 8.39 -6.38 -3.31
N GLY A 50 7.47 -6.89 -2.48
CA GLY A 50 7.78 -7.64 -1.26
C GLY A 50 8.27 -6.73 -0.13
N GLY A 51 9.02 -7.34 0.79
CA GLY A 51 9.62 -6.70 1.96
C GLY A 51 9.12 -7.31 3.27
N ASP A 52 9.74 -6.89 4.36
CA ASP A 52 9.43 -7.30 5.73
C ASP A 52 8.88 -6.11 6.52
N ILE A 53 7.69 -6.24 7.11
CA ILE A 53 6.96 -5.12 7.75
C ILE A 53 7.77 -4.42 8.86
N TYR A 54 8.71 -5.10 9.51
CA TYR A 54 9.48 -4.56 10.63
C TYR A 54 10.83 -3.98 10.20
N ASN A 55 11.47 -4.55 9.18
CA ASN A 55 12.84 -4.17 8.78
C ASN A 55 12.89 -3.34 7.50
N GLU A 56 12.08 -3.67 6.49
CA GLU A 56 12.15 -3.08 5.14
C GLU A 56 10.86 -2.33 4.74
N GLY A 57 9.75 -2.67 5.39
CA GLY A 57 8.39 -2.31 5.01
C GLY A 57 7.83 -3.15 3.87
N LEU A 58 6.51 -3.32 3.83
CA LEU A 58 5.81 -3.89 2.67
C LEU A 58 5.74 -2.84 1.57
N LYS A 59 6.34 -3.13 0.42
CA LYS A 59 6.49 -2.16 -0.68
C LYS A 59 5.64 -2.53 -1.89
N THR A 60 4.94 -1.54 -2.43
CA THR A 60 4.20 -1.63 -3.69
C THR A 60 4.60 -0.50 -4.61
N ARG A 61 4.71 -0.79 -5.90
CA ARG A 61 5.01 0.20 -6.95
C ARG A 61 3.86 0.26 -7.94
N CYS A 62 3.31 1.44 -8.13
CA CYS A 62 2.29 1.73 -9.13
C CYS A 62 2.83 2.69 -10.19
N VAL A 63 2.56 2.41 -11.47
CA VAL A 63 2.88 3.27 -12.60
C VAL A 63 1.57 3.86 -13.13
N PHE A 64 1.49 5.19 -13.17
CA PHE A 64 0.38 5.94 -13.72
C PHE A 64 0.80 6.50 -15.08
N ASP A 65 0.41 5.81 -16.15
CA ASP A 65 0.79 6.15 -17.51
C ASP A 65 0.14 7.46 -17.94
N LYS A 66 0.93 8.39 -18.51
CA LYS A 66 0.46 9.71 -18.99
C LYS A 66 -0.14 10.62 -17.90
N HIS A 67 0.25 10.43 -16.63
CA HIS A 67 -0.16 11.30 -15.54
C HIS A 67 1.05 11.98 -14.90
N SER A 68 0.95 13.29 -14.65
CA SER A 68 1.97 14.06 -13.95
C SER A 68 1.94 13.80 -12.44
N VAL A 69 3.00 14.19 -11.74
CA VAL A 69 3.10 14.07 -10.27
C VAL A 69 1.95 14.83 -9.59
N GLU A 70 1.59 16.00 -10.09
CA GLU A 70 0.49 16.81 -9.56
C GLU A 70 -0.86 16.10 -9.73
N SER A 71 -1.07 15.45 -10.88
CA SER A 71 -2.30 14.70 -11.14
C SER A 71 -2.41 13.46 -10.24
N VAL A 72 -1.32 12.70 -10.09
CA VAL A 72 -1.29 11.52 -9.21
C VAL A 72 -1.40 11.92 -7.74
N TYR A 73 -0.76 13.01 -7.32
CA TYR A 73 -0.92 13.57 -5.98
C TYR A 73 -2.38 13.94 -5.70
N SER A 74 -3.04 14.63 -6.65
CA SER A 74 -4.45 15.00 -6.52
C SER A 74 -5.36 13.78 -6.40
N TYR A 75 -5.04 12.70 -7.14
CA TYR A 75 -5.75 11.43 -7.04
C TYR A 75 -5.53 10.76 -5.68
N PHE A 76 -4.28 10.72 -5.20
CA PHE A 76 -3.91 10.22 -3.88
C PHE A 76 -4.64 10.95 -2.75
N ILE A 77 -4.68 12.28 -2.78
CA ILE A 77 -5.39 13.10 -1.78
C ILE A 77 -6.90 12.78 -1.74
N ARG A 78 -7.47 12.27 -2.83
CA ARG A 78 -8.89 11.88 -2.87
C ARG A 78 -9.15 10.47 -2.33
N PHE A 79 -8.18 9.57 -2.42
CA PHE A 79 -8.35 8.15 -2.19
C PHE A 79 -7.32 7.56 -1.22
N HIS A 80 -6.89 8.26 -0.18
CA HIS A 80 -5.98 7.70 0.82
C HIS A 80 -6.73 6.94 1.93
N THR A 81 -5.99 6.26 2.80
CA THR A 81 -6.51 5.64 4.02
C THR A 81 -7.24 6.64 4.94
N PRO A 82 -8.34 6.26 5.60
CA PRO A 82 -9.08 7.14 6.52
C PRO A 82 -8.22 7.77 7.62
N GLU A 83 -7.17 7.09 8.05
CA GLU A 83 -6.16 7.50 9.02
C GLU A 83 -5.45 8.80 8.59
N LEU A 84 -5.33 9.05 7.28
CA LEU A 84 -4.70 10.25 6.73
C LEU A 84 -5.68 11.41 6.50
N SER A 85 -6.97 11.20 6.77
CA SER A 85 -8.02 12.17 6.48
C SER A 85 -7.87 13.46 7.29
N GLY A 86 -7.72 14.57 6.57
CA GLY A 86 -7.51 15.90 7.16
C GLY A 86 -6.10 16.14 7.70
N LEU A 87 -5.20 15.16 7.60
CA LEU A 87 -3.79 15.29 8.01
C LEU A 87 -2.91 15.83 6.88
N LEU A 88 -3.20 15.43 5.64
CA LEU A 88 -2.40 15.76 4.47
C LEU A 88 -2.70 17.16 3.89
N LEU A 89 -1.72 17.73 3.17
CA LEU A 89 -1.89 18.98 2.43
C LEU A 89 -2.77 18.75 1.20
N LYS A 90 -3.77 19.62 1.01
CA LYS A 90 -4.66 19.53 -0.16
C LYS A 90 -3.94 19.87 -1.48
N GLU A 91 -2.98 20.78 -1.41
CA GLU A 91 -2.16 21.21 -2.55
C GLU A 91 -0.80 20.52 -2.51
N ILE A 92 -0.23 20.28 -3.69
CA ILE A 92 1.09 19.69 -3.79
C ILE A 92 2.15 20.63 -3.17
N PRO A 93 3.05 20.13 -2.29
CA PRO A 93 4.07 20.97 -1.71
C PRO A 93 5.11 21.38 -2.76
N THR A 94 5.53 22.65 -2.71
CA THR A 94 6.58 23.21 -3.57
C THR A 94 7.94 23.32 -2.87
N GLN A 95 7.97 23.04 -1.57
CA GLN A 95 9.15 23.06 -0.70
C GLN A 95 8.99 22.03 0.42
N ASP A 96 10.11 21.67 1.03
CA ASP A 96 10.12 20.79 2.18
C ASP A 96 9.26 21.37 3.32
N ARG A 97 8.51 20.50 3.98
CA ARG A 97 7.59 20.91 5.04
C ARG A 97 7.40 19.79 6.04
N GLN A 98 7.43 20.13 7.32
CA GLN A 98 7.05 19.24 8.41
C GLN A 98 5.74 19.73 9.01
N LEU A 99 4.82 18.80 9.27
CA LEU A 99 3.60 19.03 10.02
C LEU A 99 3.59 18.09 11.22
N THR A 100 3.22 18.61 12.37
CA THR A 100 2.87 17.81 13.55
C THR A 100 1.37 17.99 13.78
N LYS A 101 0.64 16.89 13.81
CA LYS A 101 -0.83 16.88 13.92
C LYS A 101 -1.23 15.99 15.09
N LYS A 102 -2.10 16.49 15.95
CA LYS A 102 -2.80 15.62 16.90
C LYS A 102 -3.79 14.76 16.13
N ASP A 103 -3.54 13.46 16.09
CA ASP A 103 -4.57 12.52 15.73
C ASP A 103 -5.59 12.45 16.87
N LYS A 104 -6.88 12.49 16.55
CA LYS A 104 -7.94 12.32 17.55
C LYS A 104 -8.06 10.88 18.03
N ASN A 105 -7.52 9.94 17.26
CA ASN A 105 -7.61 8.50 17.51
C ASN A 105 -6.33 7.93 18.15
N GLU A 106 -5.23 8.68 18.19
CA GLU A 106 -4.01 8.28 18.87
C GLU A 106 -3.73 9.15 20.10
N SER A 107 -3.02 8.59 21.08
CA SER A 107 -2.50 9.32 22.24
C SER A 107 -1.29 10.22 21.90
N SER A 108 -0.78 10.11 20.67
CA SER A 108 0.47 10.70 20.18
C SER A 108 0.23 11.60 18.97
N ASP A 109 1.13 12.57 18.80
CA ASP A 109 1.12 13.41 17.61
C ASP A 109 1.63 12.63 16.40
N THR A 110 0.91 12.67 15.29
CA THR A 110 1.36 12.19 13.97
C THR A 110 2.33 13.22 13.38
N GLN A 111 3.49 12.76 12.94
CA GLN A 111 4.44 13.58 12.20
C GLN A 111 4.33 13.30 10.69
N ILE A 112 4.27 14.37 9.89
CA ILE A 112 4.20 14.27 8.43
C ILE A 112 5.32 15.12 7.84
N ASN A 113 6.22 14.50 7.10
CA ASN A 113 7.34 15.17 6.45
C ASN A 113 7.17 15.11 4.93
N TYR A 114 7.14 16.27 4.30
CA TYR A 114 7.16 16.42 2.85
C TYR A 114 8.58 16.80 2.41
N PHE A 115 9.11 16.08 1.44
CA PHE A 115 10.41 16.35 0.83
C PHE A 115 10.25 16.55 -0.68
N VAL A 116 10.65 17.73 -1.15
CA VAL A 116 10.52 18.17 -2.54
C VAL A 116 11.90 18.24 -3.19
N PHE A 117 12.23 17.22 -3.97
CA PHE A 117 13.51 17.10 -4.65
C PHE A 117 13.47 17.88 -5.98
N LYS A 118 13.80 19.18 -5.95
CA LYS A 118 13.69 20.07 -7.11
C LYS A 118 14.38 19.55 -8.38
N ASN A 119 15.56 18.95 -8.24
CA ASN A 119 16.36 18.47 -9.38
C ASN A 119 15.70 17.28 -10.11
N THR A 120 15.02 16.42 -9.36
CA THR A 120 14.36 15.21 -9.91
C THR A 120 12.85 15.38 -10.03
N LYS A 121 12.31 16.52 -9.58
CA LYS A 121 10.87 16.78 -9.45
C LYS A 121 10.13 15.66 -8.70
N LYS A 122 10.83 14.96 -7.80
CA LYS A 122 10.28 13.90 -6.96
C LYS A 122 9.68 14.52 -5.71
N LEU A 123 8.54 13.98 -5.29
CA LEU A 123 7.91 14.28 -4.00
C LEU A 123 7.95 13.02 -3.15
N LYS A 124 8.34 13.17 -1.88
CA LYS A 124 8.24 12.12 -0.88
C LYS A 124 7.43 12.62 0.32
N ILE A 125 6.57 11.77 0.85
CA ILE A 125 5.76 12.01 2.04
C ILE A 125 6.03 10.89 3.02
N ASP A 126 6.61 11.21 4.17
CA ASP A 126 6.69 10.31 5.32
C ASP A 126 5.58 10.65 6.30
N VAL A 127 4.83 9.65 6.73
CA VAL A 127 3.84 9.75 7.79
C VAL A 127 4.22 8.79 8.90
N ASP A 128 4.57 9.31 10.06
CA ASP A 128 4.96 8.55 11.23
C ASP A 128 3.86 8.60 12.31
N PHE A 129 3.37 7.42 12.66
CA PHE A 129 2.53 7.15 13.82
C PHE A 129 3.37 6.48 14.91
N ILE A 130 2.78 6.27 16.09
CA ILE A 130 3.52 5.70 17.23
C ILE A 130 3.94 4.24 17.01
N TYR A 131 3.17 3.44 16.26
CA TYR A 131 3.44 2.01 16.03
C TYR A 131 3.76 1.65 14.57
N GLY A 132 3.98 2.65 13.72
CA GLY A 132 4.32 2.42 12.32
C GLY A 132 4.20 3.67 11.47
N GLY A 133 4.16 3.49 10.16
CA GLY A 133 4.09 4.62 9.25
C GLY A 133 3.96 4.23 7.79
N TYR A 134 3.77 5.27 6.99
CA TYR A 134 3.66 5.19 5.55
C TYR A 134 4.70 6.07 4.90
N ASN A 135 5.24 5.60 3.78
CA ASN A 135 6.07 6.38 2.89
C ASN A 135 5.46 6.36 1.49
N TYR A 136 5.19 7.54 0.95
CA TYR A 136 4.70 7.73 -0.40
C TYR A 136 5.74 8.47 -1.23
N ILE A 137 6.14 7.88 -2.36
CA ILE A 137 7.14 8.47 -3.25
C ILE A 137 6.57 8.63 -4.64
N PHE A 138 6.44 9.87 -5.08
CA PHE A 138 6.02 10.25 -6.42
C PHE A 138 7.26 10.59 -7.24
N THR A 139 7.58 9.74 -8.22
CA THR A 139 8.76 9.91 -9.09
C THR A 139 8.31 10.10 -10.53
N PRO A 140 8.66 11.23 -11.18
CA PRO A 140 8.36 11.41 -12.60
C PRO A 140 9.24 10.51 -13.46
N LYS A 141 8.67 9.93 -14.51
CA LYS A 141 9.38 9.11 -15.50
C LYS A 141 8.82 9.41 -16.90
N GLY A 142 9.45 10.34 -17.60
CA GLY A 142 8.93 10.82 -18.89
C GLY A 142 7.58 11.52 -18.68
N ASN A 143 6.53 11.00 -19.33
CA ASN A 143 5.15 11.49 -19.17
C ASN A 143 4.36 10.74 -18.08
N ASP A 144 4.99 9.75 -17.45
CA ASP A 144 4.36 8.89 -16.45
C ASP A 144 4.80 9.29 -15.05
N THR A 145 4.06 8.84 -14.05
CA THR A 145 4.44 8.99 -12.64
C THR A 145 4.45 7.63 -11.97
N ILE A 146 5.53 7.34 -11.27
CA ILE A 146 5.64 6.18 -10.39
C ILE A 146 5.26 6.61 -8.98
N LEU A 147 4.27 5.95 -8.40
CA LEU A 147 3.96 6.01 -6.97
C LEU A 147 4.53 4.75 -6.31
N GLU A 148 5.56 4.90 -5.48
CA GLU A 148 5.97 3.85 -4.55
C GLU A 148 5.31 4.09 -3.20
N PHE A 149 4.70 3.04 -2.66
CA PHE A 149 4.12 3.00 -1.33
C PHE A 149 4.93 2.02 -0.48
N VAL A 150 5.29 2.42 0.74
CA VAL A 150 5.91 1.55 1.73
C VAL A 150 5.16 1.68 3.04
N TYR A 151 4.76 0.55 3.61
CA TYR A 151 4.17 0.47 4.94
C TYR A 151 5.11 -0.28 5.89
N PHE A 152 5.36 0.28 7.08
CA PHE A 152 6.19 -0.33 8.10
C PHE A 152 5.50 -0.25 9.47
N SER A 153 5.88 -1.16 10.37
CA SER A 153 5.42 -1.18 11.75
C SER A 153 6.61 -1.22 12.71
N TYR A 154 6.50 -0.46 13.79
CA TYR A 154 7.47 -0.45 14.89
C TYR A 154 7.06 -1.49 15.94
N ASN A 155 8.04 -2.22 16.49
CA ASN A 155 7.85 -3.16 17.60
C ASN A 155 7.73 -2.45 18.94
#